data_AF-A0A955UI80-F1
#
_entry.id   AF-A0A955UI80-F1
#
_cell.length_a   1.000
_cell.length_b   1.000
_cell.length_c   1.000
_cell.angle_alpha   90.00
_cell.angle_beta   90.00
_cell.angle_gamma   90.00
#
_symmetry.space_group_name_H-M   'P 1'
#
loop_
_entity.id
_entity.type
_entity.pdbx_description
1 polymer ?
#
loop_
_entity_poly.entity_id
_entity_poly.type
_entity_poly.pdbx_seq_one_letter_code
_entity_poly.pdbx_strand_id
1 'polypeptide(L)'
;MLARLGCDTCHLTLAPDDAQRTVERYADRRGPDLFYAGAKYRADWLAAWLADPLPIRPAGITPSDRTRRSPDGDVLESMPTPHPRLESQRIDEVVRALAALEWGRDLLPQAAPVLPSMPRMLAELNFTKFKGCGSCHRVSSDGPPLSGPDLFGAWMRLRPEFLASYIAKPQAWDPVAPMPDYGLTTAEVGKLMEYLRLLSEEEDR
;
A
#
# COMPACT_ATOMS: atom_id res chain seq x y z
N MET A 1 -15.05 4.18 -18.11
CA MET A 1 -14.24 3.00 -18.46
C MET A 1 -14.26 1.99 -17.32
N LEU A 2 -13.64 2.30 -16.17
CA LEU A 2 -13.54 1.40 -15.01
C LEU A 2 -14.88 0.81 -14.54
N ALA A 3 -15.93 1.63 -14.50
CA ALA A 3 -17.30 1.17 -14.20
C ALA A 3 -17.84 0.14 -15.21
N ARG A 4 -17.54 0.30 -16.50
CA ARG A 4 -17.96 -0.67 -17.54
C ARG A 4 -17.26 -2.02 -17.39
N LEU A 5 -16.08 -2.02 -16.78
CA LEU A 5 -15.32 -3.24 -16.46
C LEU A 5 -15.68 -3.82 -15.08
N GLY A 6 -16.63 -3.21 -14.37
CA GLY A 6 -17.10 -3.65 -13.05
C GLY A 6 -16.14 -3.34 -11.90
N CYS A 7 -15.06 -2.58 -12.12
CA CYS A 7 -14.08 -2.26 -11.08
C CYS A 7 -14.72 -1.50 -9.90
N ASP A 8 -15.74 -0.69 -10.18
CA ASP A 8 -16.51 0.10 -9.21
C ASP A 8 -17.38 -0.74 -8.26
N THR A 9 -17.56 -2.03 -8.54
CA THR A 9 -18.22 -2.95 -7.62
C THR A 9 -17.42 -3.10 -6.31
N CYS A 10 -16.09 -3.01 -6.39
CA CYS A 10 -15.21 -3.15 -5.21
C CYS A 10 -14.39 -1.89 -4.92
N HIS A 11 -14.11 -1.08 -5.93
CA HIS A 11 -13.18 0.06 -5.83
C HIS A 11 -13.88 1.39 -6.02
N LEU A 12 -13.74 2.31 -5.06
CA LEU A 12 -14.22 3.66 -5.29
C LEU A 12 -13.24 4.45 -6.18
N THR A 13 -13.72 4.95 -7.32
CA THR A 13 -12.90 5.66 -8.32
C THR A 13 -13.08 7.18 -8.30
N LEU A 14 -14.08 7.67 -7.57
CA LEU A 14 -14.30 9.09 -7.30
C LEU A 14 -14.11 9.34 -5.81
N ALA A 15 -13.35 10.37 -5.44
CA ALA A 15 -13.15 10.70 -4.03
C ALA A 15 -14.50 11.13 -3.42
N PRO A 16 -14.92 10.54 -2.29
CA PRO A 16 -16.08 10.99 -1.57
C PRO A 16 -15.70 12.18 -0.68
N ASP A 17 -16.70 12.92 -0.22
CA ASP A 17 -16.48 14.01 0.74
C ASP A 17 -15.89 13.47 2.05
N ASP A 18 -15.16 14.31 2.80
CA ASP A 18 -14.53 13.94 4.07
C ASP A 18 -15.52 13.35 5.07
N ALA A 19 -16.73 13.92 5.13
CA ALA A 19 -17.81 13.43 5.99
C ALA A 19 -18.27 11.99 5.66
N GLN A 20 -18.01 11.52 4.45
CA GLN A 20 -18.34 10.17 4.00
C GLN A 20 -17.17 9.19 4.19
N ARG A 21 -15.97 9.65 4.58
CA ARG A 21 -14.79 8.81 4.86
C ARG A 21 -14.79 8.36 6.33
N THR A 22 -15.81 7.58 6.70
CA THR A 22 -16.02 7.09 8.08
C THR A 22 -15.41 5.71 8.31
N VAL A 23 -15.29 5.30 9.59
CA VAL A 23 -14.78 3.98 9.99
C VAL A 23 -15.66 2.85 9.46
N GLU A 24 -16.98 3.05 9.48
CA GLU A 24 -17.96 2.07 8.99
C GLU A 24 -17.75 1.83 7.48
N ARG A 25 -17.62 2.92 6.70
CA ARG A 25 -17.31 2.80 5.26
C ARG A 25 -15.97 2.11 5.05
N TYR A 26 -14.95 2.42 5.84
CA TYR A 26 -13.64 1.79 5.75
C TYR A 26 -13.75 0.27 5.94
N ALA A 27 -14.51 -0.18 6.94
CA ALA A 27 -14.72 -1.59 7.25
C ALA A 27 -15.47 -2.34 6.13
N ASP A 28 -16.41 -1.68 5.45
CA ASP A 28 -17.20 -2.25 4.35
C ASP A 28 -16.48 -2.29 3.00
N ARG A 29 -15.24 -1.76 2.91
CA ARG A 29 -14.46 -1.77 1.66
C ARG A 29 -14.17 -3.19 1.21
N ARG A 30 -14.60 -3.51 -0.01
CA ARG A 30 -14.24 -4.76 -0.69
C ARG A 30 -12.90 -4.69 -1.42
N GLY A 31 -12.44 -3.48 -1.75
CA GLY A 31 -11.14 -3.21 -2.36
C GLY A 31 -10.60 -1.85 -1.92
N PRO A 32 -9.31 -1.57 -2.15
CA PRO A 32 -8.75 -0.24 -1.92
C PRO A 32 -9.43 0.79 -2.81
N ASP A 33 -9.61 1.99 -2.28
CA ASP A 33 -10.04 3.14 -3.07
C ASP A 33 -8.98 3.46 -4.14
N LEU A 34 -9.44 3.81 -5.35
CA LEU A 34 -8.62 4.04 -6.53
C LEU A 34 -8.62 5.51 -7.00
N PHE A 35 -9.40 6.39 -6.39
CA PHE A 35 -9.48 7.81 -6.79
C PHE A 35 -8.14 8.58 -6.74
N TYR A 36 -7.11 8.01 -6.11
CA TYR A 36 -5.73 8.51 -6.10
C TYR A 36 -4.71 7.54 -6.73
N ALA A 37 -5.16 6.56 -7.52
CA ALA A 37 -4.28 5.52 -8.08
C ALA A 37 -3.11 6.10 -8.88
N GLY A 38 -3.33 7.20 -9.62
CA GLY A 38 -2.30 7.89 -10.39
C GLY A 38 -1.26 8.62 -9.53
N ALA A 39 -1.61 9.02 -8.31
CA ALA A 39 -0.65 9.54 -7.34
C ALA A 39 0.16 8.42 -6.66
N LYS A 40 -0.42 7.21 -6.55
CA LYS A 40 0.10 6.13 -5.71
C LYS A 40 0.97 5.10 -6.42
N TYR A 41 0.50 4.55 -7.53
CA TYR A 41 1.12 3.36 -8.14
C TYR A 41 2.05 3.72 -9.28
N ARG A 42 3.07 2.88 -9.50
CA ARG A 42 3.86 2.91 -10.73
C ARG A 42 3.13 2.14 -11.83
N ALA A 43 3.14 2.68 -13.06
CA ALA A 43 2.32 2.17 -14.15
C ALA A 43 2.78 0.79 -14.66
N ASP A 44 4.09 0.58 -14.71
CA ASP A 44 4.75 -0.68 -15.04
C ASP A 44 4.40 -1.79 -14.04
N TRP A 45 4.54 -1.51 -12.74
CA TRP A 45 4.13 -2.44 -11.70
C TRP A 45 2.64 -2.76 -11.77
N LEU A 46 1.79 -1.74 -11.97
CA LEU A 46 0.34 -1.93 -12.04
C LEU A 46 -0.05 -2.79 -13.24
N ALA A 47 0.62 -2.64 -14.38
CA ALA A 47 0.42 -3.48 -15.55
C ALA A 47 0.76 -4.95 -15.25
N ALA A 48 1.92 -5.21 -14.64
CA ALA A 48 2.35 -6.55 -14.26
C ALA A 48 1.40 -7.18 -13.22
N TRP A 49 1.01 -6.42 -12.20
CA TRP A 49 0.10 -6.91 -11.15
C TRP A 49 -1.31 -7.19 -11.69
N LEU A 50 -1.83 -6.40 -12.64
CA LEU A 50 -3.12 -6.71 -13.29
C LEU A 50 -3.05 -7.97 -14.17
N ALA A 51 -1.87 -8.31 -14.68
CA ALA A 51 -1.63 -9.54 -15.42
C ALA A 51 -1.47 -10.77 -14.52
N ASP A 52 -1.04 -10.61 -13.26
CA ASP A 52 -0.91 -11.71 -12.29
C ASP A 52 -1.04 -11.19 -10.85
N PRO A 53 -2.28 -10.97 -10.36
CA PRO A 53 -2.49 -10.25 -9.12
C PRO A 53 -2.21 -11.13 -7.89
N LEU A 54 -1.22 -10.70 -7.10
CA LEU A 54 -0.94 -11.28 -5.78
C LEU A 54 -1.57 -10.46 -4.64
N PRO A 55 -1.96 -11.11 -3.52
CA PRO A 55 -2.54 -10.42 -2.37
C PRO A 55 -1.57 -9.41 -1.73
N ILE A 56 -1.97 -8.13 -1.71
CA ILE A 56 -1.25 -7.06 -1.00
C ILE A 56 -1.54 -7.06 0.50
N ARG A 57 -2.77 -7.42 0.87
CA ARG A 57 -3.25 -7.53 2.26
C ARG A 57 -3.72 -8.97 2.45
N PRO A 58 -2.85 -9.88 2.90
CA PRO A 58 -3.19 -11.30 3.01
C PRO A 58 -4.40 -11.54 3.92
N ALA A 59 -4.52 -10.78 5.01
CA ALA A 59 -5.68 -10.83 5.92
C ALA A 59 -6.79 -9.80 5.58
N GLY A 60 -6.71 -9.11 4.44
CA GLY A 60 -7.70 -8.11 4.05
C GLY A 60 -7.64 -6.78 4.82
N ILE A 61 -8.73 -6.02 4.79
CA ILE A 61 -8.86 -4.70 5.45
C ILE A 61 -9.23 -4.84 6.93
N THR A 62 -9.92 -5.94 7.29
CA THR A 62 -10.29 -6.35 8.65
C THR A 62 -9.59 -7.67 9.02
N PRO A 63 -8.29 -7.64 9.40
CA PRO A 63 -7.51 -8.85 9.65
C PRO A 63 -8.13 -9.82 10.66
N SER A 64 -8.80 -9.29 11.69
CA SER A 64 -9.49 -10.08 12.73
C SER A 64 -10.51 -11.06 12.20
N ASP A 65 -11.09 -10.80 11.02
CA ASP A 65 -12.12 -11.65 10.42
C ASP A 65 -11.51 -12.88 9.73
N ARG A 66 -10.19 -12.89 9.54
CA ARG A 66 -9.47 -13.87 8.70
C ARG A 66 -8.24 -14.47 9.37
N THR A 67 -7.92 -14.05 10.58
CA THR A 67 -6.74 -14.52 11.31
C THR A 67 -7.10 -15.05 12.68
N ARG A 68 -6.33 -16.04 13.12
CA ARG A 68 -6.33 -16.54 14.50
C ARG A 68 -4.95 -16.39 15.11
N ARG A 69 -4.90 -16.10 16.42
CA ARG A 69 -3.63 -16.02 17.16
C ARG A 69 -2.97 -17.39 17.30
N SER A 70 -1.65 -17.41 17.20
CA SER A 70 -0.80 -18.56 17.54
C SER A 70 0.45 -18.09 18.32
N PRO A 71 1.23 -19.00 18.92
CA PRO A 71 2.48 -18.65 19.60
C PRO A 71 3.50 -17.90 18.72
N ASP A 72 3.52 -18.21 17.42
CA ASP A 72 4.47 -17.66 16.44
C ASP A 72 3.91 -16.44 15.69
N GLY A 73 2.75 -15.94 16.11
CA GLY A 73 2.04 -14.81 15.49
C GLY A 73 0.68 -15.18 14.92
N ASP A 74 0.02 -14.23 14.26
CA ASP A 74 -1.28 -14.46 13.62
C ASP A 74 -1.13 -15.38 12.41
N VAL A 75 -2.05 -16.35 12.28
CA VAL A 75 -2.14 -17.27 11.15
C VAL A 75 -3.39 -16.99 10.33
N LEU A 76 -3.28 -17.05 9.01
CA LEU A 76 -4.44 -16.95 8.11
C LEU A 76 -5.31 -18.19 8.23
N GLU A 77 -6.61 -17.99 8.45
CA GLU A 77 -7.61 -19.07 8.45
C GLU A 77 -8.25 -19.25 7.07
N SER A 78 -8.29 -18.19 6.26
CA SER A 78 -8.78 -18.23 4.89
C SER A 78 -8.12 -17.19 3.99
N MET A 79 -7.94 -17.52 2.72
CA MET A 79 -7.41 -16.59 1.72
C MET A 79 -8.46 -15.54 1.32
N PRO A 80 -8.05 -14.31 0.98
CA PRO A 80 -8.93 -13.31 0.39
C PRO A 80 -9.42 -13.76 -0.98
N THR A 81 -10.58 -13.25 -1.38
CA THR A 81 -11.05 -13.42 -2.76
C THR A 81 -9.97 -12.90 -3.71
N PRO A 82 -9.46 -13.72 -4.63
CA PRO A 82 -8.44 -13.28 -5.57
C PRO A 82 -8.96 -12.12 -6.43
N HIS A 83 -8.09 -11.15 -6.72
CA HIS A 83 -8.42 -10.09 -7.65
C HIS A 83 -8.52 -10.67 -9.09
N PRO A 84 -9.48 -10.25 -9.92
CA PRO A 84 -9.57 -10.71 -11.30
C PRO A 84 -8.30 -10.40 -12.11
N ARG A 85 -7.82 -11.37 -12.87
CA ARG A 85 -6.74 -11.19 -13.86
C ARG A 85 -7.29 -10.47 -15.10
N LEU A 86 -6.49 -9.59 -15.70
CA LEU A 86 -6.82 -8.94 -16.96
C LEU A 86 -6.00 -9.51 -18.13
N GLU A 87 -6.62 -9.55 -19.30
CA GLU A 87 -5.96 -9.86 -20.57
C GLU A 87 -5.14 -8.66 -21.06
N SER A 88 -4.03 -8.90 -21.77
CA SER A 88 -3.04 -7.88 -22.14
C SER A 88 -3.63 -6.63 -22.79
N GLN A 89 -4.60 -6.77 -23.71
CA GLN A 89 -5.22 -5.63 -24.39
C GLN A 89 -5.98 -4.69 -23.44
N ARG A 90 -6.54 -5.22 -22.34
CA ARG A 90 -7.31 -4.43 -21.36
C ARG A 90 -6.41 -3.77 -20.31
N ILE A 91 -5.21 -4.31 -20.09
CA ILE A 91 -4.28 -3.81 -19.07
C ILE A 91 -3.91 -2.36 -19.36
N ASP A 92 -3.44 -2.06 -20.57
CA ASP A 92 -3.00 -0.71 -20.93
C ASP A 92 -4.11 0.34 -20.78
N GLU A 93 -5.34 -0.02 -21.15
CA GLU A 93 -6.51 0.84 -21.00
C GLU A 93 -6.85 1.12 -19.53
N VAL A 94 -6.80 0.08 -18.69
CA VAL A 94 -7.05 0.20 -17.25
C VAL A 94 -5.95 0.99 -16.57
N VAL A 95 -4.68 0.73 -16.89
CA VAL A 95 -3.53 1.48 -16.35
C VAL A 95 -3.62 2.95 -16.71
N ARG A 96 -3.94 3.30 -17.97
CA ARG A 96 -4.17 4.70 -18.37
C ARG A 96 -5.34 5.33 -17.61
N ALA A 97 -6.44 4.60 -17.42
CA ALA A 97 -7.59 5.11 -16.68
C ALA A 97 -7.26 5.35 -15.20
N LEU A 98 -6.49 4.46 -14.57
CA LEU A 98 -6.06 4.59 -13.17
C LEU A 98 -5.02 5.71 -13.00
N ALA A 99 -4.12 5.89 -13.96
CA ALA A 99 -3.15 6.99 -13.97
C ALA A 99 -3.81 8.38 -13.99
N ALA A 100 -5.01 8.49 -14.57
CA ALA A 100 -5.81 9.71 -14.61
C ALA A 100 -6.60 9.99 -13.32
N LEU A 101 -6.54 9.10 -12.31
CA LEU A 101 -7.15 9.31 -11.00
C LEU A 101 -6.16 10.05 -10.10
N GLU A 102 -6.30 11.37 -10.05
CA GLU A 102 -5.28 12.30 -9.53
C GLU A 102 -5.64 12.98 -8.21
N TRP A 103 -6.67 12.51 -7.49
CA TRP A 103 -6.97 13.06 -6.17
C TRP A 103 -5.74 12.95 -5.24
N GLY A 104 -5.49 13.98 -4.43
CA GLY A 104 -4.38 14.02 -3.48
C GLY A 104 -3.01 14.31 -4.11
N ARG A 105 -2.94 14.75 -5.38
CA ARG A 105 -1.66 15.21 -5.97
C ARG A 105 -1.05 16.40 -5.26
N ASP A 106 -1.87 17.26 -4.68
CA ASP A 106 -1.49 18.38 -3.83
C ASP A 106 -0.89 17.96 -2.48
N LEU A 107 -1.13 16.71 -2.06
CA LEU A 107 -0.52 16.11 -0.86
C LEU A 107 0.89 15.57 -1.12
N LEU A 108 1.31 15.47 -2.39
CA LEU A 108 2.63 14.96 -2.74
C LEU A 108 3.70 16.03 -2.49
N PRO A 109 4.91 15.63 -2.04
CA PRO A 109 6.01 16.56 -1.92
C PRO A 109 6.37 17.17 -3.29
N GLN A 110 6.67 18.47 -3.30
CA GLN A 110 7.07 19.18 -4.52
C GLN A 110 8.46 18.78 -5.03
N ALA A 111 9.32 18.29 -4.13
CA ALA A 111 10.64 17.80 -4.44
C ALA A 111 10.72 16.28 -4.23
N ALA A 112 11.58 15.63 -5.01
CA ALA A 112 11.85 14.20 -4.83
C ALA A 112 12.31 13.91 -3.39
N PRO A 113 11.78 12.86 -2.74
CA PRO A 113 12.19 12.50 -1.39
C PRO A 113 13.68 12.16 -1.31
N VAL A 114 14.36 12.71 -0.30
CA VAL A 114 15.78 12.42 -0.05
C VAL A 114 15.90 11.13 0.76
N LEU A 115 16.61 10.14 0.21
CA LEU A 115 16.93 8.90 0.91
C LEU A 115 18.36 8.97 1.44
N PRO A 116 18.58 8.94 2.76
CA PRO A 116 19.92 8.81 3.28
C PRO A 116 20.42 7.40 3.01
N SER A 117 21.63 7.26 2.44
CA SER A 117 22.29 5.95 2.34
C SER A 117 22.58 5.41 3.74
N MET A 118 22.21 4.16 4.00
CA MET A 118 22.41 3.52 5.30
C MET A 118 22.64 2.01 5.13
N PRO A 119 23.44 1.38 6.02
CA PRO A 119 23.59 -0.06 6.02
C PRO A 119 22.24 -0.76 6.19
N ARG A 120 21.97 -1.80 5.39
CA ARG A 120 20.70 -2.56 5.40
C ARG A 120 20.26 -2.96 6.81
N MET A 121 21.17 -3.53 7.59
CA MET A 121 20.89 -3.93 8.97
C MET A 121 20.39 -2.76 9.83
N LEU A 122 20.97 -1.57 9.69
CA LEU A 122 20.53 -0.39 10.43
C LEU A 122 19.16 0.11 9.94
N ALA A 123 18.90 -0.02 8.64
CA ALA A 123 17.62 0.31 8.03
C ALA A 123 16.49 -0.61 8.50
N GLU A 124 16.77 -1.90 8.56
CA GLU A 124 15.88 -2.90 9.12
C GLU A 124 15.62 -2.65 10.61
N LEU A 125 16.65 -2.40 11.42
CA LEU A 125 16.49 -2.08 12.86
C LEU A 125 15.66 -0.81 13.06
N ASN A 126 15.88 0.22 12.23
CA ASN A 126 15.09 1.43 12.27
C ASN A 126 13.61 1.15 11.97
N PHE A 127 13.33 0.40 10.91
CA PHE A 127 11.96 0.04 10.52
C PHE A 127 11.28 -0.85 11.58
N THR A 128 11.95 -1.91 12.02
CA THR A 128 11.36 -2.94 12.88
C THR A 128 11.38 -2.57 14.36
N LYS A 129 12.55 -2.23 14.91
CA LYS A 129 12.73 -2.06 16.37
C LYS A 129 12.50 -0.63 16.83
N PHE A 130 12.98 0.37 16.10
CA PHE A 130 12.92 1.76 16.57
C PHE A 130 11.60 2.45 16.20
N LYS A 131 11.04 2.17 15.03
CA LYS A 131 9.75 2.72 14.58
C LYS A 131 8.57 1.76 14.73
N GLY A 132 8.84 0.47 15.01
CA GLY A 132 7.80 -0.52 15.27
C GLY A 132 6.97 -0.92 14.04
N CYS A 133 7.36 -0.52 12.83
CA CYS A 133 6.59 -0.78 11.61
C CYS A 133 6.41 -2.29 11.36
N GLY A 134 7.41 -3.09 11.75
CA GLY A 134 7.39 -4.55 11.70
C GLY A 134 6.40 -5.25 12.64
N SER A 135 5.66 -4.51 13.47
CA SER A 135 4.54 -5.05 14.26
C SER A 135 3.26 -5.26 13.44
N CYS A 136 3.10 -4.48 12.36
CA CYS A 136 1.94 -4.55 11.48
C CYS A 136 2.32 -4.98 10.06
N HIS A 137 3.46 -4.51 9.56
CA HIS A 137 3.90 -4.76 8.19
C HIS A 137 4.90 -5.89 8.12
N ARG A 138 4.61 -6.91 7.32
CA ARG A 138 5.62 -7.87 6.89
C ARG A 138 6.48 -7.28 5.77
N VAL A 139 7.71 -7.76 5.71
CA VAL A 139 8.76 -7.33 4.76
C VAL A 139 9.44 -8.54 4.12
N SER A 140 8.77 -9.68 4.16
CA SER A 140 9.11 -10.96 3.55
C SER A 140 7.94 -11.42 2.69
N SER A 141 8.18 -12.35 1.77
CA SER A 141 7.16 -12.90 0.87
C SER A 141 6.01 -13.62 1.60
N ASP A 142 6.26 -14.10 2.82
CA ASP A 142 5.31 -14.86 3.63
C ASP A 142 5.45 -14.59 5.14
N GLY A 143 4.55 -15.19 5.92
CA GLY A 143 4.55 -15.10 7.38
C GLY A 143 3.90 -13.84 7.97
N PRO A 144 3.85 -13.76 9.31
CA PRO A 144 3.35 -12.60 10.05
C PRO A 144 4.37 -11.45 10.08
N PRO A 145 3.94 -10.22 10.44
CA PRO A 145 2.57 -9.82 10.81
C PRO A 145 1.63 -9.73 9.59
N LEU A 146 0.32 -9.84 9.85
CA LEU A 146 -0.73 -9.83 8.82
C LEU A 146 -1.65 -8.61 8.89
N SER A 147 -1.45 -7.75 9.90
CA SER A 147 -2.35 -6.63 10.21
C SER A 147 -2.26 -5.48 9.20
N GLY A 148 -1.06 -5.23 8.69
CA GLY A 148 -0.76 -4.21 7.69
C GLY A 148 -0.65 -4.79 6.28
N PRO A 149 -0.67 -3.93 5.25
CA PRO A 149 -0.24 -4.32 3.91
C PRO A 149 1.17 -4.92 3.92
N ASP A 150 1.37 -5.92 3.08
CA ASP A 150 2.69 -6.41 2.72
C ASP A 150 3.52 -5.27 2.10
N LEU A 151 4.74 -5.11 2.61
CA LEU A 151 5.70 -4.14 2.11
C LEU A 151 6.88 -4.76 1.36
N PHE A 152 6.94 -6.09 1.23
CA PHE A 152 7.81 -6.74 0.25
C PHE A 152 7.44 -6.24 -1.16
N GLY A 153 8.43 -5.81 -1.94
CA GLY A 153 8.23 -5.17 -3.25
C GLY A 153 7.53 -3.80 -3.22
N ALA A 154 7.32 -3.18 -2.04
CA ALA A 154 6.60 -1.91 -1.96
C ALA A 154 7.27 -0.78 -2.76
N TRP A 155 8.60 -0.80 -2.87
CA TRP A 155 9.35 0.20 -3.62
C TRP A 155 9.10 0.13 -5.13
N MET A 156 8.93 -1.08 -5.68
CA MET A 156 8.54 -1.31 -7.07
C MET A 156 7.08 -0.94 -7.32
N ARG A 157 6.22 -1.19 -6.34
CA ARG A 157 4.79 -0.91 -6.43
C ARG A 157 4.42 0.56 -6.35
N LEU A 158 5.00 1.28 -5.39
CA LEU A 158 4.56 2.60 -4.97
C LEU A 158 5.50 3.69 -5.51
N ARG A 159 4.93 4.85 -5.82
CA ARG A 159 5.70 6.05 -6.18
C ARG A 159 6.43 6.57 -4.94
N PRO A 160 7.71 6.99 -5.02
CA PRO A 160 8.45 7.51 -3.88
C PRO A 160 7.75 8.72 -3.23
N GLU A 161 7.17 9.61 -4.01
CA GLU A 161 6.46 10.80 -3.53
C GLU A 161 5.23 10.41 -2.70
N PHE A 162 4.50 9.39 -3.14
CA PHE A 162 3.38 8.84 -2.38
C PHE A 162 3.84 8.18 -1.09
N LEU A 163 4.90 7.36 -1.13
CA LEU A 163 5.49 6.77 0.07
C LEU A 163 5.87 7.84 1.09
N ALA A 164 6.56 8.89 0.66
CA ALA A 164 6.96 9.99 1.53
C ALA A 164 5.76 10.69 2.17
N SER A 165 4.75 11.04 1.36
CA SER A 165 3.53 11.70 1.82
C SER A 165 2.72 10.82 2.77
N TYR A 166 2.50 9.55 2.42
CA TYR A 166 1.68 8.63 3.19
C TYR A 166 2.34 8.23 4.52
N ILE A 167 3.66 7.98 4.54
CA ILE A 167 4.38 7.67 5.79
C ILE A 167 4.39 8.89 6.72
N ALA A 168 4.52 10.10 6.18
CA ALA A 168 4.52 11.33 6.97
C ALA A 168 3.15 11.65 7.57
N LYS A 169 2.06 11.44 6.82
CA LYS A 169 0.70 11.79 7.25
C LYS A 169 -0.37 10.90 6.61
N PRO A 170 -0.57 9.67 7.10
CA PRO A 170 -1.53 8.75 6.49
C PRO A 170 -2.98 9.28 6.56
N GLN A 171 -3.33 10.03 7.61
CA GLN A 171 -4.67 10.62 7.78
C GLN A 171 -5.01 11.73 6.78
N ALA A 172 -4.03 12.29 6.07
CA ALA A 172 -4.30 13.23 4.98
C ALA A 172 -4.92 12.50 3.76
N TRP A 173 -4.54 11.24 3.55
CA TRP A 173 -5.05 10.41 2.46
C TRP A 173 -6.39 9.76 2.81
N ASP A 174 -6.54 9.34 4.07
CA ASP A 174 -7.77 8.75 4.60
C ASP A 174 -7.91 9.11 6.08
N PRO A 175 -8.89 9.94 6.48
CA PRO A 175 -9.05 10.40 7.87
C PRO A 175 -9.14 9.27 8.90
N VAL A 176 -9.58 8.09 8.47
CA VAL A 176 -9.72 6.88 9.31
C VAL A 176 -8.66 5.82 9.00
N ALA A 177 -7.54 6.21 8.39
CA ALA A 177 -6.42 5.32 8.12
C ALA A 177 -5.96 4.59 9.40
N PRO A 178 -5.84 3.25 9.40
CA PRO A 178 -5.38 2.51 10.57
C PRO A 178 -3.90 2.71 10.91
N MET A 179 -3.08 3.13 9.94
CA MET A 179 -1.68 3.46 10.19
C MET A 179 -1.62 4.77 10.99
N PRO A 180 -1.04 4.79 12.19
CA PRO A 180 -0.95 6.02 12.99
C PRO A 180 -0.12 7.11 12.32
N ASP A 181 -0.43 8.37 12.63
CA ASP A 181 0.51 9.46 12.44
C ASP A 181 1.58 9.39 13.55
N TYR A 182 2.79 9.02 13.15
CA TYR A 182 3.93 8.90 14.07
C TYR A 182 4.65 10.22 14.34
N GLY A 183 4.21 11.33 13.73
CA GLY A 183 4.85 12.65 13.87
C GLY A 183 6.28 12.68 13.34
N LEU A 184 6.57 11.90 12.28
CA LEU A 184 7.92 11.72 11.75
C LEU A 184 8.42 12.96 11.03
N THR A 185 9.71 13.26 11.21
CA THR A 185 10.41 14.26 10.40
C THR A 185 10.67 13.76 8.99
N THR A 186 10.89 14.66 8.03
CA THR A 186 11.26 14.32 6.65
C THR A 186 12.49 13.39 6.58
N ALA A 187 13.47 13.60 7.44
CA ALA A 187 14.67 12.77 7.50
C ALA A 187 14.36 11.34 7.99
N GLU A 188 13.44 11.18 8.94
CA GLU A 188 13.02 9.86 9.43
C GLU A 188 12.18 9.10 8.40
N VAL A 189 11.31 9.80 7.67
CA VAL A 189 10.58 9.25 6.52
C VAL A 189 11.56 8.73 5.48
N GLY A 190 12.60 9.52 5.13
CA GLY A 190 13.65 9.11 4.20
C GLY A 190 14.37 7.82 4.63
N LYS A 191 14.68 7.66 5.93
CA LYS A 191 15.30 6.43 6.46
C LYS A 191 14.41 5.19 6.33
N LEU A 192 13.09 5.34 6.52
CA LEU A 192 12.13 4.25 6.34
C LEU A 192 11.99 3.88 4.87
N MET A 193 11.95 4.88 3.98
CA MET A 193 11.88 4.66 2.54
C MET A 193 13.14 4.00 2.00
N GLU A 194 14.32 4.35 2.52
CA GLU A 194 15.58 3.69 2.14
C GLU A 194 15.53 2.18 2.44
N TYR A 195 14.94 1.79 3.59
CA TYR A 195 14.76 0.37 3.86
C TYR A 195 13.87 -0.33 2.83
N LEU A 196 12.74 0.29 2.46
CA LEU A 196 11.85 -0.25 1.43
C LEU A 196 12.55 -0.36 0.06
N ARG A 197 13.40 0.61 -0.29
CA ARG A 197 14.24 0.57 -1.49
C ARG A 197 15.22 -0.61 -1.45
N LEU A 198 15.92 -0.77 -0.33
CA LEU A 198 16.86 -1.88 -0.14
C LEU A 198 16.16 -3.24 -0.24
N LEU A 199 14.92 -3.39 0.28
CA LEU A 199 14.16 -4.64 0.14
C LEU A 199 13.92 -5.03 -1.33
N SER A 200 13.67 -4.07 -2.23
CA SER A 200 13.46 -4.40 -3.65
C SER A 200 14.71 -4.92 -4.37
N GLU A 201 15.92 -4.64 -3.86
CA GLU A 201 17.16 -5.20 -4.42
C GLU A 201 17.33 -6.71 -4.11
N GLU A 202 16.54 -7.25 -3.17
CA GLU A 202 16.55 -8.68 -2.84
C GLU A 202 15.62 -9.50 -3.75
N GLU A 203 14.58 -8.88 -4.32
CA GLU A 203 13.67 -9.55 -5.28
C GLU A 203 14.35 -9.87 -6.62
N ASP A 204 15.37 -9.07 -6.99
CA ASP A 204 16.13 -9.23 -8.23
C ASP A 204 17.28 -10.28 -8.10
N ARG A 205 17.43 -10.95 -6.94
CA ARG A 205 18.47 -11.95 -6.66
C ARG A 205 17.89 -13.37 -6.56
#